data_AF-A0A7C8ALK2-F1
#
_entry.id   AF-A0A7C8ALK2-F1
#
_cell.length_a   1.000
_cell.length_b   1.000
_cell.length_c   1.000
_cell.angle_alpha   90.00
_cell.angle_beta   90.00
_cell.angle_gamma   90.00
#
_symmetry.space_group_name_H-M   'P 1'
#
loop_
_entity.id
_entity.type
_entity.pdbx_description
1 polymer ?
#
loop_
_entity_poly.entity_id
_entity_poly.type
_entity_poly.pdbx_seq_one_letter_code
_entity_poly.pdbx_strand_id
1 'polypeptide(L)'
;MRRTRERFHGETGLTLLELMFAAGVMVVAFVLLFQSIVSMSDARRVTEERAVAMSHIASIMEEIADTSYERLLEYSPPEFSGLYTENFEIRCYYDDGGVVTLPVAGLEVPLPNPTEVEVVVTWRTVRGRPATASATACHWR
;
A
#
# COMPACT_ATOMS: atom_id res chain seq x y z
N MET A 1 17.82 67.05 47.23
CA MET A 1 16.88 65.99 46.82
C MET A 1 17.30 65.45 45.45
N ARG A 2 18.08 64.36 45.40
CA ARG A 2 18.54 63.70 44.17
C ARG A 2 17.79 62.37 44.07
N ARG A 3 16.88 62.23 43.11
CA ARG A 3 16.22 60.95 42.79
C ARG A 3 17.18 60.11 41.94
N THR A 4 17.56 58.97 42.50
CA THR A 4 18.34 57.91 41.88
C THR A 4 17.59 57.37 40.67
N ARG A 5 18.23 57.38 39.49
CA ARG A 5 17.74 56.70 38.29
C ARG A 5 18.58 55.44 38.13
N GLU A 6 18.18 54.37 38.80
CA GLU A 6 18.72 53.04 38.54
C GLU A 6 18.21 52.58 37.18
N ARG A 7 19.09 52.61 36.17
CA ARG A 7 18.80 52.03 34.85
C ARG A 7 19.01 50.53 34.94
N PHE A 8 17.93 49.77 34.85
CA PHE A 8 17.96 48.33 34.56
C PHE A 8 18.84 48.08 33.32
N HIS A 9 20.05 47.55 33.53
CA HIS A 9 20.96 47.07 32.48
C HIS A 9 20.97 45.53 32.39
N GLY A 10 19.96 44.85 32.97
CA GLY A 10 19.86 43.39 32.99
C GLY A 10 18.95 42.78 31.91
N GLU A 11 18.14 43.59 31.22
CA GLU A 11 17.09 43.06 30.32
C GLU A 11 17.59 42.73 28.90
N THR A 12 18.68 43.35 28.45
CA THR A 12 19.15 43.21 27.05
C THR A 12 19.87 41.88 26.77
N GLY A 13 20.43 41.23 27.79
CA GLY A 13 21.11 39.93 27.64
C GLY A 13 20.15 38.73 27.67
N LEU A 14 19.03 38.85 28.41
CA LEU A 14 18.00 37.82 28.50
C LEU A 14 17.17 37.71 27.21
N THR A 15 16.88 38.83 26.55
CA THR A 15 16.07 38.86 25.33
C THR A 15 16.72 38.15 24.13
N LEU A 16 18.06 38.18 24.03
CA LEU A 16 18.78 37.47 22.98
C LEU A 16 18.74 35.94 23.20
N LEU A 17 18.86 35.50 24.46
CA LEU A 17 18.76 34.10 24.84
C LEU A 17 17.33 33.55 24.63
N GLU A 18 16.32 34.33 24.99
CA GLU A 18 14.91 34.00 24.72
C GLU A 18 14.63 33.91 23.22
N LEU A 19 15.16 34.83 22.41
CA LEU A 19 15.02 34.80 20.96
C LEU A 19 15.68 33.54 20.37
N MET A 20 16.86 33.15 20.86
CA MET A 20 17.53 31.92 20.42
C MET A 20 16.72 30.67 20.80
N PHE A 21 16.14 30.63 22.01
CA PHE A 21 15.27 29.53 22.42
C PHE A 21 14.00 29.46 21.58
N ALA A 22 13.32 30.59 21.38
CA ALA A 22 12.13 30.68 20.53
C ALA A 22 12.44 30.26 19.08
N ALA A 23 13.57 30.70 18.53
CA ALA A 23 14.02 30.28 17.21
C ALA A 23 14.29 28.78 17.16
N GLY A 24 14.93 28.20 18.18
CA GLY A 24 15.16 26.75 18.28
C GLY A 24 13.86 25.96 18.31
N VAL A 25 12.89 26.38 19.14
CA VAL A 25 11.57 25.76 19.21
C VAL A 25 10.82 25.86 17.88
N MET A 26 10.91 27.01 17.19
CA MET A 26 10.31 27.17 15.85
C MET A 26 10.92 26.21 14.84
N VAL A 27 12.25 26.06 14.80
CA VAL A 27 12.93 25.12 13.89
C VAL A 27 12.45 23.69 14.14
N VAL A 28 12.38 23.27 15.40
CA VAL A 28 11.86 21.93 15.77
C VAL A 28 10.41 21.77 15.32
N ALA A 29 9.56 22.77 15.55
CA ALA A 29 8.17 22.75 15.12
C ALA A 29 8.04 22.60 13.59
N PHE A 30 8.84 23.34 12.81
CA PHE A 30 8.86 23.21 11.35
C PHE A 30 9.30 21.81 10.90
N VAL A 31 10.34 21.24 11.49
CA VAL A 31 10.79 19.88 11.16
C VAL A 31 9.67 18.87 11.39
N LEU A 32 8.96 18.96 12.52
CA LEU A 32 7.84 18.07 12.82
C LEU A 32 6.67 18.23 11.83
N LEU A 33 6.38 19.47 11.41
CA LEU A 33 5.35 19.74 10.40
C LEU A 33 5.74 19.15 9.04
N PHE A 34 6.99 19.33 8.60
CA PHE A 34 7.46 18.74 7.34
C PHE A 34 7.45 17.22 7.37
N GLN A 35 7.86 16.59 8.49
CA GLN A 35 7.76 15.15 8.66
C GLN A 35 6.31 14.65 8.54
N SER A 36 5.36 15.39 9.12
CA SER A 36 3.94 15.06 9.03
C SER A 36 3.42 15.11 7.58
N ILE A 37 3.82 16.12 6.81
CA ILE A 37 3.46 16.25 5.39
C ILE A 37 4.01 15.07 4.57
N VAL A 38 5.28 14.71 4.77
CA VAL A 38 5.90 13.58 4.09
C VAL A 38 5.17 12.28 4.42
N SER A 39 4.92 12.02 5.71
CA SER A 39 4.19 10.83 6.15
C SER A 39 2.79 10.74 5.55
N MET A 40 2.09 11.87 5.41
CA MET A 40 0.77 11.92 4.81
C MET A 40 0.81 11.62 3.31
N SER A 41 1.84 12.10 2.59
CA SER A 41 2.03 11.79 1.17
C SER A 41 2.29 10.31 0.94
N ASP A 42 3.10 9.67 1.79
CA ASP A 42 3.34 8.22 1.69
C ASP A 42 2.08 7.41 1.97
N ALA A 43 1.30 7.79 2.99
CA ALA A 43 0.05 7.10 3.31
C ALA A 43 -0.96 7.17 2.15
N ARG A 44 -1.05 8.32 1.48
CA ARG A 44 -1.89 8.47 0.27
C ARG A 44 -1.44 7.55 -0.85
N ARG A 45 -0.14 7.50 -1.13
CA ARG A 45 0.43 6.63 -2.17
C ARG A 45 0.13 5.15 -1.92
N VAL A 46 0.32 4.66 -0.69
CA VAL A 46 0.00 3.26 -0.36
C VAL A 46 -1.49 2.96 -0.57
N THR A 47 -2.35 3.93 -0.27
CA THR A 47 -3.80 3.79 -0.48
C THR A 47 -4.14 3.76 -1.96
N GLU A 48 -3.52 4.63 -2.77
CA GLU A 48 -3.66 4.65 -4.23
C GLU A 48 -3.16 3.34 -4.86
N GLU A 49 -1.97 2.87 -4.48
CA GLU A 49 -1.42 1.58 -4.94
C GLU A 49 -2.37 0.43 -4.60
N ARG A 50 -2.92 0.38 -3.38
CA ARG A 50 -3.91 -0.64 -3.02
C ARG A 50 -5.20 -0.53 -3.83
N ALA A 51 -5.68 0.68 -4.11
CA ALA A 51 -6.88 0.87 -4.91
C ALA A 51 -6.66 0.37 -6.35
N VAL A 52 -5.49 0.64 -6.93
CA VAL A 52 -5.08 0.11 -8.25
C VAL A 52 -5.01 -1.42 -8.22
N ALA A 53 -4.33 -2.00 -7.23
CA ALA A 53 -4.23 -3.45 -7.05
C ALA A 53 -5.61 -4.13 -6.96
N MET A 54 -6.53 -3.56 -6.18
CA MET A 54 -7.89 -4.07 -6.07
C MET A 54 -8.68 -3.94 -7.37
N SER A 55 -8.45 -2.88 -8.15
CA SER A 55 -9.06 -2.72 -9.48
C SER A 55 -8.56 -3.79 -10.46
N HIS A 56 -7.27 -4.11 -10.44
CA HIS A 56 -6.70 -5.18 -11.28
C HIS A 56 -7.28 -6.54 -10.88
N ILE A 57 -7.33 -6.83 -9.57
CA ILE A 57 -7.93 -8.06 -9.05
C ILE A 57 -9.40 -8.15 -9.48
N ALA A 58 -10.19 -7.08 -9.32
CA ALA A 58 -11.60 -7.09 -9.71
C ALA A 58 -11.78 -7.38 -11.20
N SER A 59 -10.96 -6.80 -12.06
CA SER A 59 -10.98 -7.05 -13.51
C SER A 59 -10.65 -8.51 -13.84
N ILE A 60 -9.63 -9.09 -13.21
CA ILE A 60 -9.27 -10.49 -13.41
C ILE A 60 -10.39 -11.41 -12.91
N MET A 61 -10.96 -11.12 -11.74
CA MET A 61 -12.05 -11.92 -11.18
C MET A 61 -13.31 -11.89 -12.04
N GLU A 62 -13.63 -10.74 -12.65
CA GLU A 62 -14.74 -10.61 -13.58
C GLU A 62 -14.50 -11.41 -14.86
N GLU A 63 -13.29 -11.38 -15.40
CA GLU A 63 -12.92 -12.17 -16.58
C GLU A 63 -12.95 -13.67 -16.29
N ILE A 64 -12.44 -14.10 -15.13
CA ILE A 64 -12.51 -15.49 -14.65
C ILE A 64 -13.96 -15.94 -14.49
N ALA A 65 -14.85 -15.07 -13.99
CA ALA A 65 -16.26 -15.42 -13.79
C ALA A 65 -16.98 -15.74 -15.11
N ASP A 66 -16.60 -15.11 -16.22
CA ASP A 66 -17.16 -15.36 -17.56
C ASP A 66 -16.38 -16.42 -18.38
N THR A 67 -15.28 -16.93 -17.84
CA THR A 67 -14.40 -17.87 -18.52
C THR A 67 -14.89 -19.32 -18.35
N SER A 68 -14.84 -20.13 -19.40
CA SER A 68 -15.16 -21.56 -19.29
C SER A 68 -14.08 -22.32 -18.52
N TYR A 69 -14.44 -23.42 -17.86
CA TYR A 69 -13.49 -24.24 -17.09
C TYR A 69 -12.22 -24.63 -17.86
N GLU A 70 -12.35 -25.00 -19.14
CA GLU A 70 -11.21 -25.38 -19.97
C GLU A 70 -10.24 -24.20 -20.19
N ARG A 71 -10.78 -23.00 -20.40
CA ARG A 71 -9.99 -21.78 -20.56
C ARG A 71 -9.41 -21.27 -19.26
N LEU A 72 -10.08 -21.54 -18.14
CA LEU A 72 -9.59 -21.15 -16.82
C LEU A 72 -8.24 -21.79 -16.53
N LEU A 73 -8.03 -23.06 -16.89
CA LEU A 73 -6.76 -23.76 -16.66
C LEU A 73 -5.58 -23.14 -17.41
N GLU A 74 -5.85 -22.53 -18.56
CA GLU A 74 -4.87 -21.87 -19.42
C GLU A 74 -4.82 -20.35 -19.19
N TYR A 75 -5.64 -19.83 -18.27
CA TYR A 75 -5.79 -18.39 -18.08
C TYR A 75 -4.49 -17.77 -17.57
N SER A 76 -4.05 -16.73 -18.26
CA SER A 76 -2.96 -15.85 -17.84
C SER A 76 -3.51 -14.44 -17.72
N PRO A 77 -3.32 -13.77 -16.56
CA PRO A 77 -3.67 -12.37 -16.41
C PRO A 77 -3.07 -11.51 -17.52
N PRO A 78 -3.80 -10.48 -18.01
CA PRO A 78 -3.23 -9.50 -18.91
C PRO A 78 -2.14 -8.69 -18.21
N GLU A 79 -1.28 -8.04 -19.00
CA GLU A 79 -0.32 -7.09 -18.45
C GLU A 79 -1.04 -5.85 -17.94
N PHE A 80 -0.85 -5.55 -16.66
CA PHE A 80 -1.33 -4.32 -16.04
C PHE A 80 -0.20 -3.30 -15.93
N SER A 81 -0.58 -2.06 -15.60
CA SER A 81 0.38 -0.99 -15.31
C SER A 81 -0.13 -0.14 -14.17
N GLY A 82 0.77 0.59 -13.51
CA GLY A 82 0.43 1.47 -12.39
C GLY A 82 0.97 0.98 -11.04
N LEU A 83 1.48 -0.25 -10.97
CA LEU A 83 2.23 -0.77 -9.82
C LEU A 83 3.68 -1.06 -10.20
N TYR A 84 4.58 -0.94 -9.23
CA TYR A 84 6.00 -1.19 -9.45
C TYR A 84 6.33 -2.66 -9.17
N THR A 85 6.82 -3.37 -10.19
CA THR A 85 7.15 -4.81 -10.12
C THR A 85 5.95 -5.64 -9.64
N GLU A 86 4.83 -5.55 -10.36
CA GLU A 86 3.66 -6.37 -10.07
C GLU A 86 3.78 -7.79 -10.60
N ASN A 87 3.24 -8.74 -9.83
CA ASN A 87 3.15 -10.14 -10.18
C ASN A 87 1.81 -10.69 -9.71
N PHE A 88 1.10 -11.34 -10.62
CA PHE A 88 -0.19 -11.96 -10.37
C PHE A 88 -0.03 -13.46 -10.24
N GLU A 89 -0.74 -14.04 -9.29
CA GLU A 89 -0.83 -15.46 -9.07
C GLU A 89 -2.30 -15.82 -8.90
N ILE A 90 -2.77 -16.81 -9.64
CA ILE A 90 -4.15 -17.30 -9.53
C ILE A 90 -4.08 -18.70 -8.95
N ARG A 91 -4.83 -18.92 -7.87
CA ARG A 91 -4.86 -20.17 -7.12
C ARG A 91 -6.26 -20.73 -7.15
N CYS A 92 -6.38 -22.00 -7.50
CA CYS A 92 -7.62 -22.75 -7.38
C CYS A 92 -7.46 -23.77 -6.25
N TYR A 93 -8.52 -23.94 -5.46
CA TYR A 93 -8.53 -24.85 -4.32
C TYR A 93 -9.33 -26.12 -4.61
N TYR A 94 -8.83 -27.24 -4.09
CA TYR A 94 -9.49 -28.53 -4.06
C TYR A 94 -10.29 -28.73 -2.77
N ASP A 95 -11.23 -29.68 -2.75
CA ASP A 95 -12.02 -30.02 -1.56
C ASP A 95 -11.18 -30.52 -0.38
N ASP A 96 -9.99 -31.05 -0.65
CA ASP A 96 -9.02 -31.50 0.37
C ASP A 96 -8.10 -30.37 0.89
N GLY A 97 -8.28 -29.15 0.39
CA GLY A 97 -7.44 -27.99 0.69
C GLY A 97 -6.16 -27.91 -0.17
N GLY A 98 -5.98 -28.81 -1.14
CA GLY A 98 -4.92 -28.71 -2.13
C GLY A 98 -5.05 -27.42 -2.94
N VAL A 99 -3.91 -26.88 -3.39
CA VAL A 99 -3.85 -25.65 -4.20
C VAL A 99 -3.18 -25.94 -5.52
N VAL A 100 -3.76 -25.46 -6.62
CA VAL A 100 -3.09 -25.39 -7.91
C VAL A 100 -2.97 -23.94 -8.36
N THR A 101 -1.77 -23.58 -8.80
CA THR A 101 -1.50 -22.25 -9.37
C THR A 101 -1.66 -22.31 -10.89
N LEU A 102 -2.42 -21.38 -11.45
CA LEU A 102 -2.64 -21.25 -12.89
C LEU A 102 -1.58 -20.34 -13.53
N PRO A 103 -1.27 -20.53 -14.83
CA PRO A 103 -1.80 -21.56 -15.72
C PRO A 103 -1.18 -22.94 -15.46
N VAL A 104 -1.95 -24.01 -15.70
CA VAL A 104 -1.50 -25.40 -15.50
C VAL A 104 -1.87 -26.28 -16.71
N ALA A 105 -0.90 -27.07 -17.18
CA ALA A 105 -1.07 -27.95 -18.34
C ALA A 105 -1.78 -29.25 -17.94
N GLY A 106 -3.11 -29.22 -17.95
CA GLY A 106 -3.95 -30.35 -17.57
C GLY A 106 -3.92 -30.65 -16.08
N LEU A 107 -4.95 -31.33 -15.61
CA LEU A 107 -5.10 -31.74 -14.22
C LEU A 107 -5.35 -33.24 -14.17
N GLU A 108 -4.60 -33.95 -13.31
CA GLU A 108 -4.85 -35.37 -13.05
C GLU A 108 -6.18 -35.57 -12.30
N VAL A 109 -6.52 -34.61 -11.41
CA VAL A 109 -7.77 -34.58 -10.66
C VAL A 109 -8.53 -33.30 -11.04
N PRO A 110 -9.80 -33.40 -11.49
CA PRO A 110 -10.59 -32.23 -11.83
C PRO A 110 -10.83 -31.37 -10.59
N LEU A 111 -10.82 -30.04 -10.77
CA LEU A 111 -11.17 -29.11 -9.69
C LEU A 111 -12.64 -29.30 -9.24
N PRO A 112 -12.95 -29.04 -7.95
CA PRO A 112 -14.31 -29.16 -7.43
C PRO A 112 -15.27 -28.19 -8.11
N ASN A 113 -16.57 -28.46 -8.10
CA ASN A 113 -17.59 -27.54 -8.60
C ASN A 113 -18.59 -27.24 -7.46
N PRO A 114 -18.64 -26.00 -6.92
CA PRO A 114 -17.88 -24.82 -7.32
C PRO A 114 -16.38 -24.92 -6.99
N THR A 115 -15.54 -24.32 -7.83
CA THR A 115 -14.10 -24.16 -7.55
C THR A 115 -13.87 -22.85 -6.83
N GLU A 116 -13.18 -22.85 -5.70
CA GLU A 116 -12.72 -21.61 -5.08
C GLU A 116 -11.48 -21.10 -5.81
N VAL A 117 -11.54 -19.86 -6.30
CA VAL A 117 -10.47 -19.19 -7.03
C VAL A 117 -10.02 -17.96 -6.25
N GLU A 118 -8.74 -17.89 -5.94
CA GLU A 118 -8.08 -16.73 -5.32
C GLU A 118 -7.14 -16.08 -6.33
N VAL A 119 -7.29 -14.78 -6.52
CA VAL A 119 -6.34 -13.96 -7.29
C VAL A 119 -5.50 -13.18 -6.29
N VAL A 120 -4.18 -13.40 -6.34
CA VAL A 120 -3.19 -12.73 -5.49
C VAL A 120 -2.36 -11.80 -6.37
N VAL A 121 -2.27 -10.53 -5.99
CA VAL A 121 -1.32 -9.58 -6.59
C VAL A 121 -0.27 -9.23 -5.56
N THR A 122 0.99 -9.32 -5.99
CA THR A 122 2.15 -8.91 -5.23
C THR A 122 2.85 -7.78 -5.97
N TRP A 123 3.24 -6.73 -5.27
CA TRP A 123 3.98 -5.61 -5.86
C TRP A 123 5.00 -5.04 -4.88
N ARG A 124 5.89 -4.20 -5.39
CA ARG A 124 6.79 -3.39 -4.56
C ARG A 124 6.24 -1.97 -4.46
N THR A 125 6.08 -1.49 -3.24
CA THR A 125 5.79 -0.07 -2.99
C THR A 125 6.91 0.83 -3.50
N VAL A 126 6.67 2.13 -3.66
CA VAL A 126 7.71 3.12 -4.03
C VAL A 126 8.94 3.08 -3.09
N ARG A 127 8.77 2.65 -1.84
CA ARG A 127 9.85 2.50 -0.85
C ARG A 127 10.54 1.13 -0.92
N GLY A 128 10.24 0.31 -1.92
CA GLY A 128 10.81 -1.01 -2.14
C GLY A 128 10.28 -2.12 -1.22
N ARG A 129 9.27 -1.83 -0.38
CA ARG A 129 8.65 -2.85 0.48
C ARG A 129 7.70 -3.73 -0.33
N PRO A 130 7.69 -5.05 -0.12
CA PRO A 130 6.68 -5.91 -0.73
C PRO A 130 5.31 -5.61 -0.12
N ALA A 131 4.29 -5.61 -0.97
CA ALA A 131 2.89 -5.51 -0.61
C ALA A 131 2.08 -6.57 -1.37
N THR A 132 0.96 -6.96 -0.79
CA THR A 132 0.10 -8.02 -1.31
C THR A 132 -1.35 -7.65 -1.09
N ALA A 133 -2.18 -8.02 -2.05
CA ALA A 133 -3.64 -8.01 -1.95
C ALA A 133 -4.16 -9.29 -2.60
N SER A 134 -5.29 -9.79 -2.13
CA SER A 134 -5.96 -10.91 -2.76
C SER A 134 -7.47 -10.76 -2.67
N ALA A 135 -8.17 -11.43 -3.57
CA ALA A 135 -9.60 -11.64 -3.48
C ALA A 135 -9.92 -13.08 -3.87
N THR A 136 -10.99 -13.61 -3.29
CA THR A 136 -11.42 -14.99 -3.48
C THR A 136 -12.88 -15.02 -3.87
N ALA A 137 -13.24 -15.86 -4.84
CA ALA A 137 -14.62 -16.14 -5.19
C ALA A 137 -14.81 -17.59 -5.64
N CYS A 138 -16.07 -18.04 -5.62
CA CYS A 138 -16.45 -19.34 -6.16
C CYS A 138 -16.73 -19.20 -7.66
N HIS A 139 -16.03 -20.00 -8.47
CA HIS A 139 -16.26 -20.18 -9.88
C HIS A 139 -17.11 -21.43 -10.12
N TRP A 140 -18.18 -21.30 -10.90
CA TRP A 140 -19.11 -22.37 -11.23
C TRP A 140 -18.86 -22.82 -12.67
N ARG A 141 -18.79 -24.14 -12.90
CA ARG A 141 -18.72 -24.69 -14.26
C ARG A 141 -20.08 -24.68 -14.97
#